data_AF-A0A1Q3CJY1-F1
#
_entry.id   AF-A0A1Q3CJY1-F1
#
_cell.length_a   1.000
_cell.length_b   1.000
_cell.length_c   1.000
_cell.angle_alpha   90.00
_cell.angle_beta   90.00
_cell.angle_gamma   90.00
#
_symmetry.space_group_name_H-M   'P 1'
#
loop_
_entity.id
_entity.type
_entity.pdbx_description
1 polymer ?
#
loop_
_entity_poly.entity_id
_entity_poly.type
_entity_poly.pdbx_seq_one_letter_code
_entity_poly.pdbx_strand_id
1 'polypeptide(L)'
;YIFSSPWSILPSLQAWYRRGKVNASLENYQDAVCDLTIAQSMESSLGGKRQIESERKIILDRHERAGCTLFQHNEKQLGISDEPHQVKQQCVEVTGKGREI
;
A
#
# COMPACT_ATOMS: atom_id res chain seq x y z
N TYR A 1 -15.42 33.08 -4.30
CA TYR A 1 -14.51 32.39 -5.23
C TYR A 1 -13.34 31.82 -4.45
N ILE A 2 -13.32 30.53 -4.15
CA ILE A 2 -12.14 29.87 -3.58
C ILE A 2 -11.28 29.45 -4.76
N PHE A 3 -10.16 30.13 -4.97
CA PHE A 3 -9.12 29.71 -5.90
C PHE A 3 -8.46 28.46 -5.29
N SER A 4 -9.04 27.29 -5.51
CA SER A 4 -8.36 26.04 -5.20
C SER A 4 -7.27 25.88 -6.25
N SER A 5 -6.07 26.35 -5.92
CA SER A 5 -4.90 26.24 -6.78
C SER A 5 -4.71 24.76 -7.20
N PRO A 6 -4.56 24.45 -8.51
CA PRO A 6 -4.42 23.08 -9.03
C PRO A 6 -3.25 22.27 -8.47
N TRP A 7 -2.37 22.92 -7.69
CA TRP A 7 -1.13 22.38 -7.17
C TRP A 7 -1.26 21.68 -5.81
N SER A 8 -2.48 21.58 -5.26
CA SER A 8 -2.68 21.24 -3.84
C SER A 8 -2.94 19.76 -3.54
N ILE A 9 -2.97 18.88 -4.55
CA ILE A 9 -3.18 17.43 -4.35
C ILE A 9 -1.95 16.66 -4.82
N LEU A 10 -0.76 17.08 -4.39
CA LEU A 10 0.38 16.17 -4.42
C LEU A 10 0.18 15.15 -3.30
N PRO A 11 0.23 13.83 -3.58
CA PRO A 11 0.10 12.84 -2.52
C PRO A 11 1.22 13.03 -1.51
N SER A 12 0.87 13.06 -0.23
CA SER A 12 1.87 13.22 0.83
C SER A 12 2.81 12.00 0.86
N LEU A 13 4.00 12.19 1.45
CA LEU A 13 4.92 11.09 1.79
C LEU A 13 4.17 9.88 2.38
N GLN A 14 3.25 10.16 3.33
CA GLN A 14 2.48 9.12 4.00
C GLN A 14 1.54 8.37 3.06
N ALA A 15 0.97 9.04 2.05
CA ALA A 15 0.10 8.41 1.06
C ALA A 15 0.88 7.41 0.21
N TRP A 16 2.04 7.82 -0.32
CA TRP A 16 2.94 6.93 -1.07
C TRP A 16 3.41 5.75 -0.24
N TYR A 17 3.87 6.02 0.99
CA TYR A 17 4.33 4.96 1.90
C TYR A 17 3.21 3.95 2.22
N ARG A 18 2.01 4.42 2.56
CA ARG A 18 0.86 3.53 2.85
C ARG A 18 0.47 2.71 1.63
N ARG A 19 0.42 3.32 0.45
CA ARG A 19 0.06 2.62 -0.79
C ARG A 19 1.09 1.54 -1.13
N GLY A 20 2.39 1.85 -0.98
CA GLY A 20 3.46 0.87 -1.17
C GLY A 20 3.34 -0.33 -0.24
N LYS A 21 2.97 -0.10 1.04
CA LYS A 21 2.71 -1.21 1.98
C LYS A 21 1.53 -2.08 1.58
N VAL A 22 0.42 -1.47 1.13
CA VAL A 22 -0.75 -2.23 0.66
C VAL A 22 -0.39 -3.06 -0.58
N ASN A 23 0.33 -2.48 -1.54
CA ASN A 23 0.81 -3.21 -2.72
C ASN A 23 1.73 -4.38 -2.33
N ALA A 24 2.61 -4.20 -1.33
CA ALA A 24 3.44 -5.29 -0.83
C ALA A 24 2.63 -6.41 -0.17
N SER A 25 1.55 -6.08 0.55
CA SER A 25 0.62 -7.06 1.12
C SER A 25 -0.19 -7.80 0.06
N LEU A 26 -0.46 -7.16 -1.09
CA LEU A 26 -1.15 -7.75 -2.24
C LEU A 26 -0.20 -8.50 -3.19
N GLU A 27 1.07 -8.67 -2.83
CA GLU A 27 2.11 -9.29 -3.68
C GLU A 27 2.38 -8.54 -4.99
N ASN A 28 1.93 -7.29 -5.10
CA ASN A 28 2.26 -6.37 -6.19
C ASN A 28 3.61 -5.70 -5.90
N TYR A 29 4.66 -6.51 -5.85
CA TYR A 29 5.98 -6.10 -5.38
C TYR A 29 6.60 -4.97 -6.21
N GLN A 30 6.37 -4.95 -7.53
CA GLN A 30 6.88 -3.89 -8.40
C GLN A 30 6.28 -2.52 -8.05
N ASP A 31 4.96 -2.45 -7.90
CA ASP A 31 4.26 -1.22 -7.52
C ASP A 31 4.62 -0.79 -6.09
N ALA A 32 4.80 -1.75 -5.18
CA ALA A 32 5.25 -1.50 -3.83
C ALA A 32 6.64 -0.82 -3.79
N VAL A 33 7.59 -1.33 -4.59
CA VAL A 33 8.95 -0.77 -4.68
C VAL A 33 8.94 0.64 -5.28
N CYS A 34 8.15 0.87 -6.33
CA CYS A 34 7.97 2.20 -6.91
C CYS A 34 7.41 3.20 -5.89
N ASP A 35 6.34 2.84 -5.19
CA ASP A 35 5.69 3.69 -4.20
C ASP A 35 6.62 4.04 -3.02
N LEU A 36 7.37 3.06 -2.52
CA LEU A 36 8.34 3.28 -1.43
C LEU A 36 9.56 4.09 -1.88
N THR A 37 9.95 4.00 -3.14
CA THR A 37 11.04 4.81 -3.70
C THR A 37 10.64 6.29 -3.78
N ILE A 38 9.41 6.57 -4.21
CA ILE A 38 8.86 7.92 -4.20
C ILE A 38 8.78 8.46 -2.77
N ALA A 39 8.24 7.65 -1.83
CA ALA A 39 8.23 8.02 -0.42
C ALA A 39 9.64 8.35 0.11
N GLN A 40 10.64 7.50 -0.15
CA GLN A 40 12.02 7.75 0.29
C GLN A 40 12.60 9.06 -0.29
N SER A 41 12.25 9.41 -1.53
CA SER A 41 12.72 10.65 -2.17
C SER A 41 12.11 11.92 -1.54
N MET A 42 10.88 11.81 -1.01
CA MET A 42 10.15 12.90 -0.37
C MET A 42 10.50 13.07 1.11
N GLU A 43 11.05 12.03 1.74
CA GLU A 43 11.46 12.08 3.14
C GLU A 43 12.69 12.99 3.30
N SER A 44 12.65 13.89 4.27
CA SER A 44 13.76 14.83 4.52
C SER A 44 14.75 14.29 5.55
N SER A 45 14.28 13.46 6.49
CA SER A 45 15.10 12.90 7.56
C SER A 45 15.93 11.70 7.09
N LEU A 46 17.21 11.65 7.45
CA LEU A 46 18.05 10.48 7.22
C LEU A 46 17.50 9.23 7.94
N GLY A 47 16.91 9.41 9.13
CA GLY A 47 16.30 8.31 9.88
C GLY A 47 15.09 7.72 9.15
N GLY A 48 14.20 8.59 8.67
CA GLY A 48 13.03 8.19 7.89
C GLY A 48 13.43 7.50 6.57
N LYS A 49 14.43 8.04 5.86
CA LYS A 49 14.95 7.40 4.64
C LYS A 49 15.46 5.98 4.87
N ARG A 50 16.22 5.78 5.95
CA ARG A 50 16.73 4.44 6.33
C ARG A 50 15.61 3.48 6.71
N GLN A 51 14.58 3.98 7.40
CA GLN A 51 13.39 3.16 7.72
C GLN A 51 12.69 2.69 6.45
N ILE A 52 12.36 3.62 5.54
CA ILE A 52 11.70 3.29 4.26
C ILE A 52 12.56 2.34 3.42
N GLU A 53 13.87 2.55 3.37
CA GLU A 53 14.81 1.66 2.68
C GLU A 53 14.84 0.25 3.28
N SER A 54 14.85 0.14 4.61
CA SER A 54 14.84 -1.16 5.29
C SER A 54 13.57 -1.96 4.96
N GLU A 55 12.41 -1.30 4.92
CA GLU A 55 11.15 -1.91 4.54
C GLU A 55 11.14 -2.35 3.08
N ARG A 56 11.63 -1.50 2.16
CA ARG A 56 11.77 -1.86 0.74
C ARG A 56 12.64 -3.11 0.57
N LYS A 57 13.73 -3.22 1.33
CA LYS A 57 14.62 -4.40 1.28
C LYS A 57 13.91 -5.67 1.75
N ILE A 58 13.10 -5.60 2.81
CA ILE A 58 12.30 -6.74 3.29
C ILE A 58 11.29 -7.19 2.21
N ILE A 59 10.68 -6.23 1.50
CA ILE A 59 9.73 -6.53 0.43
C ILE A 59 10.42 -7.20 -0.76
N LEU A 60 11.62 -6.74 -1.12
CA LEU A 60 12.43 -7.37 -2.18
C LEU A 60 12.86 -8.80 -1.82
N ASP A 61 13.32 -9.04 -0.57
CA ASP A 61 13.63 -10.39 -0.10
C ASP A 61 12.40 -11.32 -0.16
N ARG A 62 11.22 -10.79 0.22
CA ARG A 62 9.96 -11.53 0.11
C ARG A 62 9.62 -11.86 -1.36
N HIS A 63 9.80 -10.92 -2.27
CA HIS A 63 9.58 -11.14 -3.71
C HIS A 63 10.51 -12.21 -4.28
N GLU A 64 11.81 -12.17 -3.97
CA GLU A 64 12.78 -13.18 -4.41
C GLU A 64 12.40 -14.58 -3.88
N ARG A 65 11.98 -14.65 -2.62
CA ARG A 65 11.49 -15.89 -2.00
C ARG A 65 10.20 -16.40 -2.64
N ALA A 66 9.26 -15.50 -2.95
CA ALA A 66 8.01 -15.82 -3.63
C ALA A 66 8.25 -16.32 -5.07
N GLY A 67 9.22 -15.73 -5.78
CA GLY A 67 9.68 -16.21 -7.07
C GLY A 67 10.17 -17.65 -7.01
N CYS A 68 10.96 -18.00 -6.00
CA CYS A 68 11.42 -19.37 -5.77
C CYS A 68 10.28 -20.37 -5.49
N THR A 69 9.21 -19.96 -4.81
CA THR A 69 8.03 -20.83 -4.60
C THR A 69 7.21 -21.02 -5.88
N LEU A 70 7.17 -20.03 -6.78
CA LEU A 70 6.47 -20.14 -8.06
C LEU A 70 7.10 -21.21 -8.98
N PHE A 71 8.43 -21.34 -8.96
CA PHE A 71 9.14 -22.37 -9.72
C PHE A 71 8.90 -23.80 -9.22
N GLN A 72 8.49 -24.00 -7.96
CA GLN A 72 8.18 -25.33 -7.42
C GLN A 72 6.71 -25.72 -7.58
N HIS A 73 5.80 -24.76 -7.83
CA HIS A 73 4.36 -25.01 -7.88
C HIS A 73 3.85 -25.43 -9.28
N ASN A 74 4.68 -25.34 -10.32
CA ASN A 74 4.25 -25.69 -11.68
C ASN A 74 4.13 -27.20 -11.95
N GLU A 75 4.54 -28.08 -11.02
CA GLU A 75 4.49 -29.53 -11.23
C GLU A 75 3.37 -30.25 -10.45
N LYS A 76 2.54 -29.53 -9.68
CA LYS A 76 1.44 -30.14 -8.93
C LYS A 76 0.16 -29.37 -9.14
N GLN A 77 -0.51 -29.71 -10.23
CA GLN A 77 -1.98 -29.70 -10.28
C GLN A 77 -2.53 -30.25 -8.96
N LEU A 78 -3.42 -29.52 -8.28
CA LEU A 78 -4.66 -29.98 -7.62
C LEU A 78 -5.04 -29.11 -6.40
N GLY A 79 -6.14 -28.38 -6.52
CA GLY A 79 -7.23 -28.46 -5.55
C GLY A 79 -7.26 -27.54 -4.31
N ILE A 80 -8.20 -26.58 -4.38
CA ILE A 80 -9.16 -26.16 -3.33
C ILE A 80 -8.67 -25.34 -2.10
N SER A 81 -9.48 -24.30 -1.82
CA SER A 81 -9.74 -23.60 -0.53
C SER A 81 -8.67 -22.64 0.00
N ASP A 82 -8.98 -21.43 0.48
CA ASP A 82 -10.20 -20.93 1.13
C ASP A 82 -10.40 -19.40 0.97
N GLU A 83 -11.67 -19.03 0.80
CA GLU A 83 -12.40 -17.84 1.31
C GLU A 83 -11.74 -16.43 1.29
N PRO A 84 -12.35 -15.43 0.60
CA PRO A 84 -11.93 -14.05 0.70
C PRO A 84 -12.31 -13.51 2.08
N HIS A 85 -11.31 -13.12 2.89
CA HIS A 85 -11.53 -12.52 4.20
C HIS A 85 -12.46 -11.29 4.07
N GLN A 86 -13.70 -11.46 4.52
CA GLN A 86 -14.72 -10.42 4.52
C GLN A 86 -14.31 -9.32 5.51
N VAL A 87 -13.60 -8.30 5.02
CA VAL A 87 -13.46 -7.02 5.73
C VAL A 87 -14.84 -6.37 5.75
N LYS A 88 -15.59 -6.60 6.84
CA LYS A 88 -16.86 -5.94 7.09
C LYS A 88 -16.58 -4.48 7.49
N GLN A 89 -16.51 -3.59 6.50
CA GLN A 89 -16.44 -2.15 6.76
C GLN A 89 -17.79 -1.70 7.33
N GLN A 90 -17.78 -1.26 8.59
CA GLN A 90 -18.94 -0.66 9.22
C GLN A 90 -18.95 0.83 8.87
N CYS A 91 -19.73 1.21 7.86
CA CYS A 91 -20.04 2.60 7.58
C CYS A 91 -20.96 3.13 8.70
N VAL A 92 -20.51 4.16 9.43
CA VAL A 92 -21.36 4.90 10.35
C VAL A 92 -22.10 5.95 9.54
N GLU A 93 -23.41 5.79 9.39
CA GLU A 93 -24.29 6.85 8.90
C GLU A 93 -24.31 8.00 9.93
N VAL A 94 -23.76 9.15 9.55
CA VAL A 94 -24.02 10.40 10.26
C VAL A 94 -25.44 10.82 9.90
N THR A 95 -26.37 10.67 10.85
CA THR A 95 -27.70 11.26 10.74
C THR A 95 -27.58 12.77 10.87
N GLY A 96 -27.46 13.45 9.73
CA GLY A 96 -27.64 14.89 9.64
C GLY A 96 -29.09 15.23 9.98
N LYS A 97 -29.35 15.66 11.22
CA LYS A 97 -30.59 16.34 11.56
C LYS A 97 -30.31 17.83 11.62
N GLY A 98 -30.50 18.48 10.47
CA GLY A 98 -30.71 19.93 10.42
C GLY A 98 -31.81 20.30 11.40
N ARG A 99 -31.48 21.20 12.32
CA ARG A 99 -32.48 22.02 12.99
C ARG A 99 -32.32 23.41 12.41
N GLU A 100 -33.11 23.64 11.39
CA GLU A 100 -33.64 24.94 11.05
C GLU A 100 -34.48 25.40 12.24
N ILE A 101 -34.01 26.44 12.96
CA ILE A 101 -34.75 27.60 13.49
C ILE A 101 -33.76 28.59 14.11
#